data_AF-A0A3C0WW35-F1
#
_entry.id   AF-A0A3C0WW35-F1
#
_cell.length_a   1.000
_cell.length_b   1.000
_cell.length_c   1.000
_cell.angle_alpha   90.00
_cell.angle_beta   90.00
_cell.angle_gamma   90.00
#
_symmetry.space_group_name_H-M   'P 1'
#
loop_
_entity.id
_entity.type
_entity.pdbx_description
1 polymer ?
#
loop_
_entity_poly.entity_id
_entity_poly.type
_entity_poly.pdbx_seq_one_letter_code
_entity_poly.pdbx_strand_id
1 'polypeptide(L)'
;MAHKDKFPGFCTPDESYHGITYATKFGNKGAFITKATAQLMRDFGAIQSPQHAFYINLGLESLHVRMERHCSNALKVAEYLSKNPKIEWVKYPSLKGDKCYELAKKYLPNGSCGVLAFGPKGGRKAAEKLMAALEVTAIETHVADARSCCLHPANATHRQLTDEQLKAAGVRPELVRLSCGIEDADDLIEDLDQAIRKI
;
A
#
# COMPACT_ATOMS: atom_id res chain seq x y z
N MET A 1 4.03 24.19 23.91
CA MET A 1 3.35 24.41 25.21
C MET A 1 1.90 24.89 25.09
N ALA A 2 1.46 25.47 23.96
CA ALA A 2 0.08 25.97 23.78
C ALA A 2 -1.06 24.92 23.91
N HIS A 3 -0.74 23.62 23.91
CA HIS A 3 -1.71 22.53 24.01
C HIS A 3 -1.34 21.53 25.10
N LYS A 4 -0.81 22.01 26.23
CA LYS A 4 -0.30 21.18 27.33
C LYS A 4 -1.33 20.16 27.83
N ASP A 5 -2.60 20.54 27.94
CA ASP A 5 -3.67 19.67 28.45
C ASP A 5 -4.02 18.54 27.48
N LYS A 6 -3.81 18.74 26.18
CA LYS A 6 -4.01 17.70 25.15
C LYS A 6 -2.83 16.75 25.02
N PHE A 7 -1.63 17.22 25.38
CA PHE A 7 -0.38 16.49 25.21
C PHE A 7 0.45 16.43 26.50
N PRO A 8 -0.14 15.99 27.63
CA PRO A 8 0.54 16.03 28.92
C PRO A 8 1.85 15.26 28.89
N GLY A 9 1.88 14.11 28.21
CA GLY A 9 3.09 13.30 28.07
C GLY A 9 4.29 14.01 27.41
N PHE A 10 4.09 15.10 26.67
CA PHE A 10 5.19 15.90 26.12
C PHE A 10 5.45 17.17 26.94
N CYS A 11 4.45 17.67 27.64
CA CYS A 11 4.43 19.00 28.23
C CYS A 11 4.50 19.00 29.77
N THR A 12 4.58 17.84 30.41
CA THR A 12 4.88 17.69 31.85
C THR A 12 6.18 16.92 32.05
N PRO A 13 6.81 17.04 33.24
CA PRO A 13 7.93 16.18 33.63
C PRO A 13 7.60 14.69 33.47
N ASP A 14 8.53 13.94 32.89
CA ASP A 14 8.49 12.48 32.80
C ASP A 14 9.44 11.88 33.84
N GLU A 15 8.87 11.33 34.92
CA GLU A 15 9.63 10.73 36.02
C GLU A 15 10.44 9.50 35.58
N SER A 16 9.99 8.79 34.54
CA SER A 16 10.73 7.63 33.99
C SER A 16 12.01 8.02 33.23
N TYR A 17 12.23 9.32 33.04
CA TYR A 17 13.38 9.88 32.33
C TYR A 17 13.89 11.15 33.00
N HIS A 18 14.14 11.07 34.31
CA HIS A 18 14.76 12.12 35.13
C HIS A 18 13.99 13.45 35.17
N GLY A 19 12.65 13.41 35.11
CA GLY A 19 11.79 14.59 35.19
C GLY A 19 11.86 15.50 33.95
N ILE A 20 12.35 14.97 32.82
CA ILE A 20 12.47 15.76 31.59
C ILE A 20 11.07 16.20 31.10
N THR A 21 10.97 17.43 30.61
CA THR A 21 9.80 17.86 29.82
C THR A 21 10.20 17.89 28.34
N TYR A 22 9.77 16.90 27.56
CA TYR A 22 10.24 16.69 26.17
C TYR A 22 9.99 17.91 25.27
N ALA A 23 8.81 18.53 25.35
CA ALA A 23 8.46 19.70 24.55
C ALA A 23 9.39 20.90 24.85
N THR A 24 9.85 21.03 26.09
CA THR A 24 10.79 22.08 26.50
C THR A 24 12.21 21.75 26.07
N LYS A 25 12.66 20.50 26.29
CA LYS A 25 14.05 20.11 26.03
C LYS A 25 14.38 19.91 24.55
N PHE A 26 13.47 19.30 23.79
CA PHE A 26 13.70 18.90 22.40
C PHE A 26 12.88 19.70 21.37
N GLY A 27 12.00 20.60 21.83
CA GLY A 27 11.17 21.45 20.98
C GLY A 27 10.23 20.67 20.05
N ASN A 28 9.59 21.38 19.12
CA ASN A 28 8.56 20.80 18.25
C ASN A 28 9.09 19.73 17.29
N LYS A 29 10.37 19.80 16.89
CA LYS A 29 10.97 18.85 15.94
C LYS A 29 11.45 17.56 16.60
N GLY A 30 11.89 17.64 17.86
CA GLY A 30 12.53 16.50 18.55
C GLY A 30 11.66 15.84 19.61
N ALA A 31 10.71 16.54 20.22
CA ALA A 31 9.96 16.02 21.38
C ALA A 31 9.24 14.69 21.09
N PHE A 32 8.61 14.57 19.92
CA PHE A 32 7.90 13.36 19.53
C PHE A 32 8.85 12.17 19.35
N ILE A 33 9.83 12.30 18.45
CA ILE A 33 10.72 11.20 18.09
C ILE A 33 11.61 10.77 19.26
N THR A 34 12.08 11.72 20.07
CA THR A 34 12.89 11.39 21.24
C THR A 34 12.07 10.64 22.28
N LYS A 35 10.83 11.08 22.57
CA LYS A 35 9.97 10.35 23.52
C LYS A 35 9.64 8.95 23.02
N ALA A 36 9.28 8.81 21.74
CA ALA A 36 9.00 7.50 21.13
C ALA A 36 10.21 6.55 21.24
N THR A 37 11.43 7.07 21.10
CA THR A 37 12.67 6.28 21.19
C THR A 37 13.05 5.97 22.64
N ALA A 38 13.11 7.00 23.49
CA ALA A 38 13.62 6.90 24.86
C ALA A 38 12.68 6.17 25.82
N GLN A 39 11.37 6.19 25.54
CA GLN A 39 10.37 5.55 26.37
C GLN A 39 9.76 4.33 25.66
N LEU A 40 9.04 4.52 24.55
CA LEU A 40 8.26 3.42 23.94
C LEU A 40 9.15 2.33 23.34
N MET A 41 10.16 2.70 22.55
CA MET A 41 11.07 1.73 21.94
C MET A 41 11.92 1.01 22.99
N ARG A 42 12.37 1.73 24.04
CA ARG A 42 13.10 1.16 25.17
C ARG A 42 12.25 0.14 25.93
N ASP A 43 11.00 0.48 26.26
CA ASP A 43 10.17 -0.30 27.18
C ASP A 43 9.42 -1.44 26.46
N PHE A 44 9.01 -1.24 25.20
CA PHE A 44 8.34 -2.29 24.40
C PHE A 44 9.30 -3.11 23.54
N GLY A 45 10.56 -2.69 23.39
CA GLY A 45 11.58 -3.44 22.67
C GLY A 45 11.34 -3.54 21.16
N ALA A 46 10.56 -2.63 20.57
CA ALA A 46 10.26 -2.59 19.13
C ALA A 46 11.46 -2.07 18.31
N ILE A 47 12.58 -2.77 18.37
CA ILE A 47 13.85 -2.41 17.73
C ILE A 47 14.03 -3.11 16.39
N GLN A 48 14.68 -2.43 15.45
CA GLN A 48 15.03 -3.00 14.16
C GLN A 48 16.33 -3.81 14.26
N SER A 49 16.36 -4.99 13.64
CA SER A 49 17.61 -5.75 13.46
C SER A 49 18.62 -4.93 12.62
N PRO A 50 19.90 -4.84 13.02
CA PRO A 50 20.92 -4.14 12.23
C PRO A 50 21.02 -4.66 10.80
N GLN A 51 20.83 -5.96 10.59
CA GLN A 51 20.85 -6.56 9.25
C GLN A 51 19.67 -6.09 8.40
N HIS A 52 18.48 -5.94 8.99
CA HIS A 52 17.33 -5.36 8.28
C HIS A 52 17.54 -3.88 7.97
N ALA A 53 18.20 -3.13 8.87
CA ALA A 53 18.55 -1.73 8.60
C ALA A 53 19.50 -1.61 7.40
N PHE A 54 20.49 -2.51 7.31
CA PHE A 54 21.36 -2.60 6.14
C PHE A 54 20.58 -2.89 4.85
N TYR A 55 19.68 -3.88 4.84
CA TYR A 55 18.88 -4.20 3.65
C TYR A 55 17.95 -3.06 3.24
N ILE A 56 17.31 -2.37 4.18
CA ILE A 56 16.50 -1.18 3.87
C ILE A 56 17.39 -0.09 3.27
N ASN A 57 18.55 0.18 3.87
CA ASN A 57 19.47 1.20 3.37
C ASN A 57 19.90 0.91 1.92
N LEU A 58 20.25 -0.33 1.61
CA LEU A 58 20.57 -0.75 0.25
C LEU A 58 19.37 -0.56 -0.71
N GLY A 59 18.16 -0.87 -0.26
CA GLY A 59 16.94 -0.62 -1.04
C GLY A 59 16.71 0.86 -1.32
N LEU A 60 17.04 1.77 -0.38
CA LEU A 60 16.84 3.21 -0.55
C LEU A 60 17.67 3.81 -1.69
N GLU A 61 18.83 3.24 -2.01
CA GLU A 61 19.69 3.70 -3.10
C GLU A 61 18.98 3.71 -4.46
N SER A 62 18.07 2.76 -4.69
CA SER A 62 17.28 2.63 -5.92
C SER A 62 15.82 3.07 -5.79
N LEU A 63 15.44 3.69 -4.66
CA LEU A 63 14.04 4.03 -4.40
C LEU A 63 13.41 4.89 -5.50
N HIS A 64 14.11 5.95 -5.91
CA HIS A 64 13.62 6.91 -6.90
C HIS A 64 13.33 6.26 -8.27
N VAL A 65 14.24 5.43 -8.79
CA VAL A 65 14.04 4.74 -10.08
C VAL A 65 12.97 3.64 -9.99
N ARG A 66 12.88 2.93 -8.85
CA ARG A 66 11.84 1.89 -8.66
C ARG A 66 10.44 2.51 -8.57
N MET A 67 10.29 3.61 -7.83
CA MET A 67 8.99 4.26 -7.66
C MET A 67 8.44 4.83 -8.97
N GLU A 68 9.29 5.41 -9.82
CA GLU A 68 8.88 5.85 -11.16
C GLU A 68 8.35 4.68 -11.98
N ARG A 69 9.06 3.55 -11.99
CA ARG A 69 8.64 2.35 -12.72
C ARG A 69 7.36 1.73 -12.17
N HIS A 70 7.21 1.62 -10.85
CA HIS A 70 5.97 1.15 -10.23
C HIS A 70 4.77 2.00 -10.65
N CYS A 71 4.91 3.32 -10.58
CA CYS A 71 3.84 4.27 -10.92
C CYS A 71 3.45 4.21 -12.41
N SER A 72 4.44 4.13 -13.32
CA SER A 72 4.19 4.07 -14.76
C SER A 72 3.59 2.73 -15.18
N ASN A 73 4.09 1.61 -14.65
CA ASN A 73 3.53 0.28 -14.87
C ASN A 73 2.06 0.22 -14.41
N ALA A 74 1.79 0.67 -13.17
CA ALA A 74 0.43 0.65 -12.62
C ALA A 74 -0.53 1.54 -13.42
N LEU A 75 -0.09 2.70 -13.92
CA LEU A 75 -0.93 3.55 -14.77
C LEU A 75 -1.25 2.86 -16.10
N LYS A 76 -0.25 2.30 -16.79
CA LYS A 76 -0.44 1.61 -18.08
C LYS A 76 -1.36 0.38 -17.92
N VAL A 77 -1.17 -0.40 -16.87
CA VAL A 77 -2.03 -1.54 -16.52
C VAL A 77 -3.45 -1.07 -16.18
N ALA A 78 -3.62 -0.02 -15.37
CA ALA A 78 -4.93 0.52 -15.03
C ALA A 78 -5.69 1.03 -16.26
N GLU A 79 -5.00 1.69 -17.19
CA GLU A 79 -5.57 2.12 -18.47
C GLU A 79 -6.00 0.94 -19.35
N TYR A 80 -5.18 -0.10 -19.45
CA TYR A 80 -5.52 -1.34 -20.16
C TYR A 80 -6.77 -1.99 -19.56
N LEU A 81 -6.78 -2.23 -18.25
CA LEU A 81 -7.91 -2.85 -17.54
C LEU A 81 -9.20 -2.03 -17.68
N SER A 82 -9.09 -0.69 -17.66
CA SER A 82 -10.25 0.21 -17.78
C SER A 82 -10.98 0.11 -19.13
N LYS A 83 -10.28 -0.36 -20.16
CA LYS A 83 -10.81 -0.53 -21.52
C LYS A 83 -11.28 -1.96 -21.78
N ASN A 84 -10.97 -2.91 -20.89
CA ASN A 84 -11.28 -4.31 -21.10
C ASN A 84 -12.75 -4.62 -20.74
N PRO A 85 -13.56 -5.17 -21.66
CA PRO A 85 -14.99 -5.38 -21.45
C PRO A 85 -15.32 -6.44 -20.39
N LYS A 86 -14.35 -7.28 -19.99
CA LYS A 86 -14.51 -8.25 -18.90
C LYS A 86 -14.19 -7.67 -17.52
N ILE A 87 -13.74 -6.43 -17.44
CA ILE A 87 -13.50 -5.71 -16.18
C ILE A 87 -14.68 -4.78 -15.92
N GLU A 88 -15.24 -4.82 -14.72
CA GLU A 88 -16.39 -4.01 -14.32
C GLU A 88 -15.96 -2.62 -13.86
N TRP A 89 -14.85 -2.53 -13.13
CA TRP A 89 -14.33 -1.28 -12.60
C TRP A 89 -12.84 -1.38 -12.32
N VAL A 90 -12.18 -0.23 -12.35
CA VAL A 90 -10.78 -0.04 -11.95
C VAL A 90 -10.71 1.14 -10.99
N LYS A 91 -9.89 1.03 -9.95
CA LYS A 91 -9.58 2.08 -8.98
C LYS A 91 -8.08 2.30 -8.95
N TYR A 92 -7.67 3.48 -9.35
CA TYR A 92 -6.28 3.90 -9.33
C TYR A 92 -6.24 5.44 -9.31
N PRO A 93 -5.63 6.09 -8.29
CA PRO A 93 -5.74 7.53 -8.12
C PRO A 93 -5.27 8.35 -9.32
N SER A 94 -4.30 7.86 -10.08
CA SER A 94 -3.76 8.54 -11.27
C SER A 94 -4.50 8.21 -12.57
N LEU A 95 -5.50 7.32 -12.55
CA LEU A 95 -6.31 6.99 -13.73
C LEU A 95 -7.35 8.09 -13.98
N LYS A 96 -7.41 8.60 -15.22
CA LYS A 96 -8.41 9.60 -15.61
C LYS A 96 -9.82 9.04 -15.41
N GLY A 97 -10.65 9.76 -14.66
CA GLY A 97 -12.01 9.35 -14.28
C GLY A 97 -12.11 8.74 -12.88
N ASP A 98 -11.00 8.47 -12.20
CA ASP A 98 -11.02 8.11 -10.77
C ASP A 98 -11.45 9.31 -9.92
N LYS A 99 -12.23 9.06 -8.87
CA LYS A 99 -12.72 10.10 -7.94
C LYS A 99 -11.58 10.90 -7.29
N CYS A 100 -10.39 10.30 -7.18
CA CYS A 100 -9.22 10.91 -6.57
C CYS A 100 -8.29 11.57 -7.58
N TYR A 101 -8.62 11.59 -8.88
CA TYR A 101 -7.73 12.07 -9.94
C TYR A 101 -7.18 13.50 -9.72
N GLU A 102 -8.04 14.46 -9.38
CA GLU A 102 -7.59 15.84 -9.12
C GLU A 102 -6.76 15.95 -7.83
N LEU A 103 -7.05 15.13 -6.81
CA LEU A 103 -6.23 15.08 -5.60
C LEU A 103 -4.86 14.45 -5.87
N ALA A 104 -4.81 13.39 -6.69
CA ALA A 104 -3.58 12.76 -7.12
C ALA A 104 -2.70 13.75 -7.91
N LYS A 105 -3.28 14.52 -8.83
CA LYS A 105 -2.54 15.59 -9.53
C LYS A 105 -1.99 16.65 -8.58
N LYS A 106 -2.75 17.03 -7.54
CA LYS A 106 -2.33 18.04 -6.57
C LYS A 106 -1.21 17.54 -5.65
N TYR A 107 -1.34 16.34 -5.10
CA TYR A 107 -0.47 15.85 -4.02
C TYR A 107 0.60 14.86 -4.49
N LEU A 108 0.39 14.21 -5.64
CA LEU A 108 1.23 13.14 -6.18
C LEU A 108 1.55 13.41 -7.68
N PRO A 109 2.09 14.61 -8.02
CA PRO A 109 2.27 15.01 -9.41
C PRO A 109 3.24 14.11 -10.20
N ASN A 110 4.11 13.37 -9.50
CA ASN A 110 5.12 12.49 -10.07
C ASN A 110 4.71 11.00 -10.03
N GLY A 111 3.43 10.70 -9.83
CA GLY A 111 2.90 9.33 -9.74
C GLY A 111 2.41 8.96 -8.34
N SER A 112 1.39 8.10 -8.26
CA SER A 112 0.73 7.76 -7.01
C SER A 112 1.34 6.55 -6.30
N CYS A 113 1.29 5.37 -6.90
CA CYS A 113 1.92 4.14 -6.39
C CYS A 113 1.88 3.01 -7.43
N GLY A 114 2.49 1.87 -7.14
CA GLY A 114 2.34 0.64 -7.94
C GLY A 114 1.05 -0.14 -7.70
N VAL A 115 0.15 0.34 -6.84
CA VAL A 115 -1.02 -0.44 -6.38
C VAL A 115 -2.31 0.06 -7.02
N LEU A 116 -3.05 -0.85 -7.65
CA LEU A 116 -4.40 -0.62 -8.14
C LEU A 116 -5.35 -1.72 -7.65
N ALA A 117 -6.65 -1.44 -7.72
CA ALA A 117 -7.68 -2.45 -7.49
C ALA A 117 -8.63 -2.49 -8.67
N PHE A 118 -9.10 -3.67 -9.03
CA PHE A 118 -10.08 -3.86 -10.09
C PHE A 118 -11.02 -5.01 -9.78
N GLY A 119 -12.14 -5.06 -10.49
CA GLY A 119 -13.13 -6.11 -10.36
C GLY A 119 -13.45 -6.77 -11.71
N PRO A 120 -13.10 -8.05 -11.93
CA PRO A 120 -13.59 -8.79 -13.08
C PRO A 120 -15.10 -9.03 -12.99
N LYS A 121 -15.77 -8.96 -14.15
CA LYS A 121 -17.17 -9.37 -14.27
C LYS A 121 -17.27 -10.87 -13.99
N GLY A 122 -18.33 -11.28 -13.30
CA GLY A 122 -18.52 -12.67 -12.86
C GLY A 122 -18.18 -12.92 -11.39
N GLY A 123 -17.90 -11.85 -10.62
CA GLY A 123 -17.86 -11.93 -9.16
C GLY A 123 -16.62 -12.66 -8.62
N ARG A 124 -16.78 -13.23 -7.41
CA ARG A 124 -15.74 -13.99 -6.70
C ARG A 124 -15.09 -15.10 -7.54
N LYS A 125 -15.91 -15.87 -8.27
CA LYS A 125 -15.42 -16.98 -9.10
C LYS A 125 -14.53 -16.50 -10.26
N ALA A 126 -14.86 -15.36 -10.86
CA ALA A 126 -14.02 -14.78 -11.90
C ALA A 126 -12.69 -14.26 -11.32
N ALA A 127 -12.71 -13.63 -10.15
CA ALA A 127 -11.50 -13.20 -9.46
C ALA A 127 -10.58 -14.38 -9.10
N GLU A 128 -11.13 -15.47 -8.57
CA GLU A 128 -10.40 -16.72 -8.29
C GLU A 128 -9.75 -17.29 -9.55
N LYS A 129 -10.53 -17.42 -10.63
CA LYS A 129 -10.07 -18.02 -11.89
C LYS A 129 -9.03 -17.14 -12.59
N LEU A 130 -9.18 -15.82 -12.54
CA LEU A 130 -8.18 -14.88 -13.04
C LEU A 130 -6.87 -15.06 -12.28
N MET A 131 -6.90 -15.02 -10.96
CA MET A 131 -5.68 -15.13 -10.15
C MET A 131 -4.97 -16.47 -10.35
N ALA A 132 -5.71 -17.58 -10.41
CA ALA A 132 -5.14 -18.90 -10.64
C ALA A 132 -4.54 -19.07 -12.06
N ALA A 133 -4.87 -18.17 -12.99
CA ALA A 133 -4.39 -18.21 -14.35
C ALA A 133 -3.16 -17.33 -14.62
N LEU A 134 -2.74 -16.49 -13.67
CA LEU A 134 -1.55 -15.64 -13.80
C LEU A 134 -0.28 -16.49 -13.81
N GLU A 135 0.67 -16.11 -14.66
CA GLU A 135 1.93 -16.83 -14.90
C GLU A 135 3.15 -16.00 -14.47
N VAL A 136 3.06 -14.66 -14.52
CA VAL A 136 4.12 -13.74 -14.08
C VAL A 136 3.80 -13.16 -12.71
N THR A 137 2.57 -12.67 -12.53
CA THR A 137 2.14 -12.02 -11.29
C THR A 137 1.98 -13.04 -10.16
N ALA A 138 2.73 -12.88 -9.07
CA ALA A 138 2.69 -13.79 -7.94
C ALA A 138 1.43 -13.59 -7.07
N ILE A 139 0.91 -14.67 -6.47
CA ILE A 139 -0.19 -14.58 -5.50
C ILE A 139 0.39 -14.37 -4.09
N GLU A 140 0.40 -13.12 -3.61
CA GLU A 140 1.05 -12.74 -2.35
C GLU A 140 0.26 -11.67 -1.59
N THR A 141 0.44 -11.63 -0.26
CA THR A 141 -0.31 -10.71 0.62
C THR A 141 0.36 -9.35 0.79
N HIS A 142 1.67 -9.24 0.58
CA HIS A 142 2.40 -7.98 0.67
C HIS A 142 2.24 -7.11 -0.60
N VAL A 143 2.88 -5.96 -0.64
CA VAL A 143 2.86 -5.01 -1.77
C VAL A 143 4.22 -4.35 -1.94
N ALA A 144 4.43 -3.70 -3.07
CA ALA A 144 5.62 -2.89 -3.37
C ALA A 144 6.95 -3.68 -3.34
N ASP A 145 6.90 -4.98 -3.65
CA ASP A 145 8.09 -5.73 -4.07
C ASP A 145 8.45 -5.33 -5.52
N ALA A 146 9.70 -5.57 -5.92
CA ALA A 146 10.14 -5.44 -7.30
C ALA A 146 9.35 -6.37 -8.25
N ARG A 147 8.81 -7.47 -7.73
CA ARG A 147 7.94 -8.39 -8.47
C ARG A 147 6.48 -8.00 -8.33
N SER A 148 5.75 -8.11 -9.43
CA SER A 148 4.32 -7.94 -9.47
C SER A 148 3.63 -9.01 -8.64
N CYS A 149 2.73 -8.58 -7.76
CA CYS A 149 1.94 -9.49 -6.95
C CYS A 149 0.48 -9.07 -6.88
N CYS A 150 -0.40 -10.05 -6.69
CA CYS A 150 -1.83 -9.84 -6.59
C CYS A 150 -2.44 -10.60 -5.42
N LEU A 151 -3.59 -10.09 -4.96
CA LEU A 151 -4.37 -10.67 -3.90
C LEU A 151 -5.85 -10.49 -4.19
N HIS A 152 -6.66 -11.52 -3.95
CA HIS A 152 -8.11 -11.40 -3.83
C HIS A 152 -8.49 -11.41 -2.34
N PRO A 153 -8.78 -10.24 -1.73
CA PRO A 153 -8.90 -10.14 -0.28
C PRO A 153 -10.04 -10.96 0.31
N ALA A 154 -11.17 -11.11 -0.41
CA ALA A 154 -12.32 -11.85 0.10
C ALA A 154 -12.00 -13.33 0.37
N ASN A 155 -11.08 -13.94 -0.38
CA ASN A 155 -10.69 -15.33 -0.20
C ASN A 155 -9.39 -15.53 0.57
N ALA A 156 -8.65 -14.46 0.82
CA ALA A 156 -7.38 -14.50 1.52
C ALA A 156 -7.46 -13.76 2.86
N THR A 157 -7.09 -12.48 2.87
CA THR A 157 -6.92 -11.70 4.11
C THR A 157 -8.23 -11.48 4.89
N HIS A 158 -9.37 -11.52 4.20
CA HIS A 158 -10.69 -11.30 4.79
C HIS A 158 -11.58 -12.54 4.72
N ARG A 159 -11.02 -13.72 4.47
CA ARG A 159 -11.76 -14.98 4.33
C ARG A 159 -12.58 -15.40 5.55
N GLN A 160 -12.30 -14.80 6.71
CA GLN A 160 -13.02 -15.04 7.96
C GLN A 160 -14.28 -14.17 8.10
N LEU A 161 -14.47 -13.18 7.23
CA LEU A 161 -15.64 -12.31 7.25
C LEU A 161 -16.80 -12.92 6.45
N THR A 162 -18.01 -12.66 6.91
CA THR A 162 -19.22 -12.94 6.11
C THR A 162 -19.32 -11.97 4.92
N ASP A 163 -20.15 -12.29 3.92
CA ASP A 163 -20.34 -11.42 2.75
C ASP A 163 -20.87 -10.02 3.14
N GLU A 164 -21.68 -9.93 4.20
CA GLU A 164 -22.16 -8.66 4.75
C GLU A 164 -21.03 -7.85 5.39
N GLN A 165 -20.16 -8.51 6.14
CA GLN A 165 -18.99 -7.88 6.76
C GLN A 165 -17.95 -7.44 5.72
N LEU A 166 -17.73 -8.24 4.67
CA LEU A 166 -16.89 -7.86 3.52
C LEU A 166 -17.40 -6.58 2.87
N LYS A 167 -18.71 -6.51 2.60
CA LYS A 167 -19.35 -5.32 2.04
C LYS A 167 -19.20 -4.11 2.96
N ALA A 168 -19.40 -4.27 4.27
CA ALA A 168 -19.23 -3.20 5.25
C ALA A 168 -17.77 -2.70 5.32
N ALA A 169 -16.79 -3.60 5.15
CA ALA A 169 -15.37 -3.27 5.06
C ALA A 169 -14.94 -2.66 3.72
N GLY A 170 -15.85 -2.54 2.75
CA GLY A 170 -15.56 -2.05 1.40
C GLY A 170 -14.82 -3.06 0.52
N VAL A 171 -14.78 -4.33 0.91
CA VAL A 171 -14.19 -5.43 0.14
C VAL A 171 -15.27 -6.07 -0.71
N ARG A 172 -15.26 -5.75 -2.01
CA ARG A 172 -16.21 -6.36 -2.95
C ARG A 172 -15.81 -7.81 -3.25
N PRO A 173 -16.78 -8.72 -3.48
CA PRO A 173 -16.49 -10.14 -3.74
C PRO A 173 -15.62 -10.40 -4.97
N GLU A 174 -15.55 -9.49 -5.93
CA GLU A 174 -14.71 -9.60 -7.13
C GLU A 174 -13.36 -8.89 -6.99
N LEU A 175 -13.11 -8.15 -5.90
CA LEU A 175 -11.96 -7.26 -5.81
C LEU A 175 -10.64 -8.03 -5.93
N VAL A 176 -9.85 -7.69 -6.94
CA VAL A 176 -8.44 -8.07 -7.07
C VAL A 176 -7.60 -6.82 -6.80
N ARG A 177 -6.66 -6.92 -5.85
CA ARG A 177 -5.63 -5.91 -5.61
C ARG A 177 -4.36 -6.35 -6.33
N LEU A 178 -3.89 -5.53 -7.24
CA LEU A 178 -2.63 -5.74 -7.97
C LEU A 178 -1.62 -4.70 -7.51
N SER A 179 -0.43 -5.17 -7.15
CA SER A 179 0.76 -4.37 -6.90
C SER A 179 1.71 -4.62 -8.05
N CYS A 180 1.72 -3.73 -9.05
CA CYS A 180 2.65 -3.78 -10.17
C CYS A 180 4.08 -3.60 -9.67
N GLY A 181 4.95 -4.53 -10.04
CA GLY A 181 6.38 -4.51 -9.85
C GLY A 181 7.08 -3.63 -10.88
N ILE A 182 8.35 -3.96 -11.14
CA ILE A 182 9.22 -3.23 -12.07
C ILE A 182 9.55 -4.01 -13.34
N GLU A 183 8.79 -5.06 -13.64
CA GLU A 183 8.85 -5.79 -14.92
C GLU A 183 8.55 -4.87 -16.12
N ASP A 184 8.71 -5.40 -17.33
CA ASP A 184 8.18 -4.74 -18.52
C ASP A 184 6.66 -4.66 -18.43
N ALA A 185 6.10 -3.47 -18.74
CA ALA A 185 4.68 -3.25 -18.58
C ALA A 185 3.84 -4.02 -19.61
N ASP A 186 4.39 -4.31 -20.79
CA ASP A 186 3.69 -5.09 -21.81
C ASP A 186 3.63 -6.57 -21.42
N ASP A 187 4.68 -7.12 -20.79
CA ASP A 187 4.66 -8.49 -20.23
C ASP A 187 3.59 -8.62 -19.13
N LEU A 188 3.46 -7.62 -18.25
CA LEU A 188 2.41 -7.59 -17.22
C LEU A 188 1.01 -7.52 -17.83
N ILE A 189 0.85 -6.75 -18.91
CA ILE A 189 -0.43 -6.66 -19.62
C ILE A 189 -0.75 -7.98 -20.33
N GLU A 190 0.25 -8.63 -20.93
CA GLU A 190 0.07 -9.93 -21.58
C GLU A 190 -0.33 -11.02 -20.57
N ASP A 191 0.32 -11.07 -19.40
CA ASP A 191 -0.05 -11.96 -18.30
C ASP A 191 -1.51 -11.74 -17.83
N LEU A 192 -1.90 -10.47 -17.65
CA LEU A 192 -3.27 -10.13 -17.30
C LEU A 192 -4.24 -10.48 -18.43
N ASP A 193 -3.91 -10.19 -19.68
CA ASP A 193 -4.77 -10.42 -20.83
C ASP A 193 -5.06 -11.91 -21.04
N GLN A 194 -4.02 -12.76 -20.96
CA GLN A 194 -4.20 -14.21 -21.07
C GLN A 194 -5.07 -14.75 -19.91
N ALA A 195 -4.88 -14.24 -18.70
CA ALA A 195 -5.68 -14.63 -17.54
C ALA A 195 -7.15 -14.16 -17.68
N ILE A 196 -7.37 -12.93 -18.17
CA ILE A 196 -8.70 -12.36 -18.41
C ILE A 196 -9.44 -13.10 -19.55
N ARG A 197 -8.73 -13.59 -20.57
CA ARG A 197 -9.35 -14.41 -21.63
C ARG A 197 -9.98 -15.69 -21.07
N LYS A 198 -9.46 -16.22 -19.96
CA LYS A 198 -9.95 -17.45 -19.33
C LYS A 198 -11.19 -17.24 -18.43
N ILE A 199 -11.60 -16.01 -18.09
CA ILE A 199 -12.79 -15.74 -17.25
C ILE A 199 -14.08 -15.46 -18.02
#